data_AF-A0A6M0Q552-F1
#
_entry.id   AF-A0A6M0Q552-F1
#
_cell.length_a   1.000
_cell.length_b   1.000
_cell.length_c   1.000
_cell.angle_alpha   90.00
_cell.angle_beta   90.00
_cell.angle_gamma   90.00
#
_symmetry.space_group_name_H-M   'P 1'
#
loop_
_entity.id
_entity.type
_entity.pdbx_description
1 polymer ?
#
loop_
_entity_poly.entity_id
_entity_poly.type
_entity_poly.pdbx_seq_one_letter_code
_entity_poly.pdbx_strand_id
1 'polypeptide(L)'
;MKVMAEGDLSQSALRTKSSSELGILVTSVNQLVLKFRELLGQVEESTHQLTAASEELSASSEQSTRAAEQVSAMAQSAAEGASNQLASSEDVLASMQQLSAGLNQVSQNGREMNGLTHQALDATSNGSQKVSMVVEQMNQIQGSVTETSTRILKLGNLSKEISSILELITSISDQTNLLALNAAIEAARAGEHGKGFAVVADEVRKLAEESRRSAEQITKMISEIQQETGQAVTSMKDGQERVEKGIQYTQDVSDAFVSIQELNARVSSTVSEVATAIEQMTNVSDQVLSSVTEVSEIAKESARFSEESSAANEEQLATMEEVTASAGSLAHLAEELNRNLSKFRIK
;
A
#
# COMPACT_ATOMS: atom_id res chain seq x y z
N MET A 1 -15.32 95.87 -54.78
CA MET A 1 -16.56 95.11 -54.55
C MET A 1 -16.67 93.88 -55.45
N LYS A 2 -16.52 93.96 -56.78
CA LYS A 2 -16.59 92.79 -57.68
C LYS A 2 -15.64 91.65 -57.27
N VAL A 3 -14.38 91.97 -57.00
CA VAL A 3 -13.36 90.99 -56.54
C VAL A 3 -13.73 90.34 -55.20
N MET A 4 -14.34 91.10 -54.27
CA MET A 4 -14.84 90.57 -52.99
C MET A 4 -16.06 89.64 -53.18
N ALA A 5 -16.92 89.93 -54.16
CA ALA A 5 -18.05 89.08 -54.53
C ALA A 5 -17.61 87.77 -55.23
N GLU A 6 -16.42 87.77 -55.85
CA GLU A 6 -15.77 86.59 -56.42
C GLU A 6 -15.00 85.76 -55.36
N GLY A 7 -15.08 86.14 -54.07
CA GLY A 7 -14.49 85.40 -52.96
C GLY A 7 -13.13 85.92 -52.50
N ASP A 8 -12.54 86.91 -53.18
CA ASP A 8 -11.28 87.51 -52.74
C ASP A 8 -11.53 88.58 -51.67
N LEU A 9 -11.51 88.10 -50.43
CA LEU A 9 -11.62 88.94 -49.26
C LEU A 9 -10.28 89.54 -48.86
N SER A 10 -9.12 89.20 -49.43
CA SER A 10 -7.78 89.69 -49.01
C SER A 10 -7.53 91.18 -49.31
N GLN A 11 -8.37 91.78 -50.14
CA GLN A 11 -8.22 93.13 -50.67
C GLN A 11 -8.14 94.21 -49.57
N SER A 12 -7.37 95.28 -49.83
CA SER A 12 -7.28 96.43 -48.91
C SER A 12 -8.63 97.12 -48.72
N ALA A 13 -8.88 97.67 -47.53
CA ALA A 13 -10.13 98.35 -47.20
C ALA A 13 -10.53 99.39 -48.27
N LEU A 14 -11.80 99.39 -48.65
CA LEU A 14 -12.36 100.34 -49.61
C LEU A 14 -12.20 101.76 -49.08
N ARG A 15 -11.64 102.66 -49.90
CA ARG A 15 -11.42 104.07 -49.55
C ARG A 15 -12.44 104.95 -50.24
N THR A 16 -13.05 105.86 -49.47
CA THR A 16 -13.93 106.90 -50.00
C THR A 16 -13.63 108.21 -49.29
N LYS A 17 -13.75 109.33 -50.02
CA LYS A 17 -13.63 110.69 -49.47
C LYS A 17 -15.01 111.30 -49.15
N SER A 18 -16.09 110.56 -49.40
CA SER A 18 -17.46 111.04 -49.16
C SER A 18 -17.89 110.78 -47.72
N SER A 19 -18.43 111.79 -47.06
CA SER A 19 -19.10 111.68 -45.76
C SER A 19 -20.61 111.41 -45.89
N SER A 20 -21.10 111.14 -47.09
CA SER A 20 -22.51 110.85 -47.37
C SER A 20 -22.88 109.39 -47.07
N GLU A 21 -24.10 108.99 -47.42
CA GLU A 21 -24.63 107.62 -47.32
C GLU A 21 -23.69 106.58 -47.97
N LEU A 22 -22.95 106.97 -49.02
CA LEU A 22 -21.92 106.14 -49.65
C LEU A 22 -20.69 105.92 -48.75
N GLY A 23 -20.34 106.91 -47.91
CA GLY A 23 -19.29 106.82 -46.90
C GLY A 23 -19.62 105.81 -45.79
N ILE A 24 -20.86 105.85 -45.30
CA ILE A 24 -21.38 104.92 -44.31
C ILE A 24 -21.41 103.50 -44.90
N LEU A 25 -21.93 103.33 -46.11
CA LEU A 25 -21.97 102.04 -46.80
C LEU A 25 -20.57 101.42 -46.96
N VAL A 26 -19.57 102.21 -47.39
CA VAL A 26 -18.18 101.74 -47.51
C VAL A 26 -17.62 101.28 -46.15
N THR A 27 -17.93 102.00 -45.08
CA THR A 27 -17.49 101.64 -43.71
C THR A 27 -18.15 100.35 -43.24
N SER A 28 -19.47 100.21 -43.41
CA SER A 28 -20.20 98.99 -43.06
C SER A 28 -19.77 97.78 -43.88
N VAL A 29 -19.49 97.95 -45.18
CA VAL A 29 -18.95 96.89 -46.04
C VAL A 29 -17.56 96.46 -45.58
N ASN A 30 -16.68 97.39 -45.21
CA ASN A 30 -15.36 97.04 -44.66
C ASN A 30 -15.48 96.26 -43.34
N GLN A 31 -16.38 96.65 -42.44
CA GLN A 31 -16.65 95.90 -41.19
C GLN A 31 -17.22 94.50 -41.46
N LEU A 32 -18.16 94.39 -42.41
CA LEU A 32 -18.72 93.11 -42.84
C LEU A 32 -17.62 92.18 -43.37
N VAL A 33 -16.75 92.68 -44.25
CA VAL A 33 -15.60 91.93 -44.78
C VAL A 33 -14.68 91.46 -43.65
N LEU A 34 -14.37 92.31 -42.67
CA LEU A 34 -13.55 91.93 -41.51
C LEU A 34 -14.20 90.80 -40.69
N LYS A 35 -15.52 90.89 -40.42
CA LYS A 35 -16.25 89.86 -39.69
C LYS A 35 -16.37 88.55 -40.46
N PHE A 36 -16.53 88.60 -41.79
CA PHE A 36 -16.48 87.41 -42.64
C PHE A 36 -15.09 86.76 -42.66
N ARG A 37 -14.01 87.55 -42.69
CA ARG A 37 -12.64 87.00 -42.58
C ARG A 37 -12.42 86.29 -41.24
N GLU A 38 -12.88 86.90 -40.14
CA GLU A 38 -12.78 86.31 -38.79
C GLU A 38 -13.56 84.99 -38.69
N LEU A 39 -14.82 84.96 -39.17
CA LEU A 39 -15.64 83.76 -39.21
C LEU A 39 -15.02 82.66 -40.10
N LEU A 40 -14.58 82.99 -41.32
CA LEU A 40 -13.97 82.00 -42.21
C LEU A 40 -12.66 81.45 -41.63
N GLY A 41 -11.88 82.27 -40.93
CA GLY A 41 -10.69 81.80 -40.21
C GLY A 41 -11.02 80.87 -39.03
N GLN A 42 -12.07 81.15 -38.27
CA GLN A 42 -12.55 80.26 -37.21
C GLN A 42 -13.07 78.92 -37.77
N VAL A 43 -13.77 78.94 -38.91
CA VAL A 43 -14.24 77.72 -39.58
C VAL A 43 -13.05 76.93 -40.16
N GLU A 44 -12.03 77.59 -40.72
CA GLU A 44 -10.78 76.95 -41.17
C GLU A 44 -10.08 76.23 -40.01
N GLU A 45 -9.90 76.89 -38.87
CA GLU A 45 -9.31 76.28 -37.67
C GLU A 45 -10.15 75.11 -37.14
N SER A 46 -11.47 75.29 -37.05
CA SER A 46 -12.40 74.23 -36.60
C SER A 46 -12.37 73.01 -37.53
N THR A 47 -12.22 73.24 -38.84
CA THR A 47 -12.14 72.18 -39.85
C THR A 47 -10.83 71.39 -39.74
N HIS A 48 -9.71 72.09 -39.48
CA HIS A 48 -8.43 71.44 -39.19
C HIS A 48 -8.49 70.59 -37.91
N GLN A 49 -9.09 71.11 -36.84
CA GLN A 49 -9.31 70.36 -35.60
C GLN A 49 -10.21 69.14 -35.83
N LEU A 50 -11.28 69.28 -36.62
CA LEU A 50 -12.18 68.18 -36.95
C LEU A 50 -11.48 67.08 -37.76
N THR A 51 -10.62 67.45 -38.71
CA THR A 51 -9.82 66.50 -39.48
C THR A 51 -8.90 65.69 -38.56
N ALA A 52 -8.13 66.38 -37.71
CA ALA A 52 -7.21 65.73 -36.77
C ALA A 52 -7.95 64.82 -35.79
N ALA A 53 -9.08 65.26 -35.23
CA ALA A 53 -9.89 64.46 -34.33
C ALA A 53 -10.48 63.21 -35.01
N SER A 54 -10.84 63.33 -36.30
CA SER A 54 -11.37 62.19 -37.08
C SER A 54 -10.29 61.15 -37.37
N GLU A 55 -9.08 61.59 -37.74
CA GLU A 55 -7.93 60.71 -37.93
C GLU A 55 -7.56 59.99 -36.62
N GLU A 56 -7.52 60.72 -35.50
CA GLU A 56 -7.27 60.15 -34.17
C GLU A 56 -8.34 59.14 -33.77
N LEU A 57 -9.62 59.44 -34.00
CA LEU A 57 -10.73 58.54 -33.70
C LEU A 57 -10.65 57.25 -34.54
N SER A 58 -10.31 57.35 -35.83
CA SER A 58 -10.12 56.18 -36.70
C SER A 58 -8.95 55.32 -36.22
N ALA A 59 -7.82 55.93 -35.86
CA ALA A 59 -6.66 55.20 -35.35
C ALA A 59 -6.96 54.51 -34.00
N SER A 60 -7.67 55.20 -33.10
CA SER A 60 -8.11 54.64 -31.83
C SER A 60 -9.09 53.48 -32.05
N SER A 61 -10.01 53.60 -33.00
CA SER A 61 -10.97 52.54 -33.31
C SER A 61 -10.29 51.30 -33.87
N GLU A 62 -9.35 51.46 -34.81
CA GLU A 62 -8.55 50.35 -35.34
C GLU A 62 -7.71 49.65 -34.26
N GLN A 63 -7.17 50.40 -33.29
CA GLN A 63 -6.49 49.84 -32.15
C GLN A 63 -7.45 49.04 -31.24
N SER A 64 -8.64 49.59 -30.97
CA SER A 64 -9.67 48.91 -30.18
C SER A 64 -10.19 47.64 -30.85
N THR A 65 -10.35 47.63 -32.17
CA THR A 65 -10.70 46.42 -32.95
C THR A 65 -9.66 45.33 -32.78
N ARG A 66 -8.37 45.65 -32.92
CA ARG A 66 -7.28 44.67 -32.72
C ARG A 66 -7.25 44.13 -31.28
N ALA A 67 -7.48 44.99 -30.29
CA ALA A 67 -7.57 44.57 -28.90
C ALA A 67 -8.77 43.62 -28.67
N ALA A 68 -9.91 43.92 -29.29
CA ALA A 68 -11.09 43.07 -29.23
C ALA A 68 -10.83 41.70 -29.90
N GLU A 69 -10.23 41.64 -31.09
CA GLU A 69 -9.85 40.38 -31.73
C GLU A 69 -8.95 39.53 -30.83
N GLN A 70 -7.99 40.14 -30.14
CA GLN A 70 -7.12 39.45 -29.18
C GLN A 70 -7.92 38.90 -27.98
N VAL A 71 -8.87 39.68 -27.44
CA VAL A 71 -9.74 39.24 -26.34
C VAL A 71 -10.60 38.05 -26.77
N SER A 72 -11.15 38.06 -27.99
CA SER A 72 -11.90 36.93 -28.55
C SER A 72 -11.06 35.65 -28.62
N ALA A 73 -9.83 35.75 -29.14
CA ALA A 73 -8.92 34.59 -29.20
C ALA A 73 -8.57 34.04 -27.80
N MET A 74 -8.41 34.93 -26.81
CA MET A 74 -8.18 34.53 -25.41
C MET A 74 -9.42 33.86 -24.80
N ALA A 75 -10.62 34.38 -25.06
CA ALA A 75 -11.87 33.79 -24.60
C ALA A 75 -12.09 32.39 -25.21
N GLN A 76 -11.83 32.20 -26.50
CA GLN A 76 -11.89 30.89 -27.12
C GLN A 76 -10.90 29.90 -26.48
N SER A 77 -9.65 30.33 -26.28
CA SER A 77 -8.63 29.48 -25.64
C SER A 77 -9.02 29.11 -24.20
N ALA A 78 -9.64 30.03 -23.46
CA ALA A 78 -10.14 29.79 -22.12
C ALA A 78 -11.32 28.80 -22.11
N ALA A 79 -12.24 28.90 -23.06
CA ALA A 79 -13.35 27.94 -23.22
C ALA A 79 -12.84 26.53 -23.54
N GLU A 80 -11.87 26.40 -24.45
CA GLU A 80 -11.23 25.13 -24.78
C GLU A 80 -10.50 24.54 -23.55
N GLY A 81 -9.78 25.38 -22.80
CA GLY A 81 -9.13 24.99 -21.54
C GLY A 81 -10.13 24.48 -20.49
N ALA A 82 -11.25 25.18 -20.31
CA ALA A 82 -12.33 24.78 -19.42
C ALA A 82 -12.97 23.45 -19.82
N SER A 83 -13.20 23.22 -21.12
CA SER A 83 -13.73 21.95 -21.63
C SER A 83 -12.78 20.78 -21.36
N ASN A 84 -11.48 20.97 -21.59
CA ASN A 84 -10.47 19.94 -21.27
C ASN A 84 -10.39 19.66 -19.77
N GLN A 85 -10.55 20.69 -18.93
CA GLN A 85 -10.56 20.54 -17.47
C GLN A 85 -11.79 19.77 -16.98
N LEU A 86 -12.95 19.97 -17.59
CA LEU A 86 -14.15 19.18 -17.31
C LEU A 86 -13.94 17.69 -17.66
N ALA A 87 -13.46 17.39 -18.86
CA ALA A 87 -13.17 16.01 -19.26
C ALA A 87 -12.16 15.34 -18.33
N SER A 88 -11.08 16.06 -17.98
CA SER A 88 -10.06 15.55 -17.04
C SER A 88 -10.65 15.30 -15.64
N SER A 89 -11.55 16.17 -15.17
CA SER A 89 -12.25 15.97 -13.90
C SER A 89 -13.12 14.71 -13.92
N GLU A 90 -13.84 14.44 -15.02
CA GLU A 90 -14.64 13.21 -15.18
C GLU A 90 -13.77 11.94 -15.11
N ASP A 91 -12.60 11.95 -15.75
CA ASP A 91 -11.64 10.84 -15.69
C ASP A 91 -11.11 10.60 -14.27
N VAL A 92 -10.82 11.68 -13.53
CA VAL A 92 -10.40 11.58 -12.12
C VAL A 92 -11.53 11.04 -11.26
N LEU A 93 -12.78 11.48 -11.46
CA LEU A 93 -13.95 10.95 -10.74
C LEU A 93 -14.10 9.44 -10.96
N ALA A 94 -13.99 8.97 -12.21
CA ALA A 94 -14.05 7.54 -12.52
C ALA A 94 -12.91 6.76 -11.85
N SER A 95 -11.70 7.31 -11.85
CA SER A 95 -10.53 6.71 -11.19
C SER A 95 -10.73 6.61 -9.66
N MET A 96 -11.34 7.63 -9.04
CA MET A 96 -11.64 7.63 -7.60
C MET A 96 -12.72 6.61 -7.22
N GLN A 97 -13.71 6.40 -8.09
CA GLN A 97 -14.69 5.32 -7.89
C GLN A 97 -14.03 3.93 -7.92
N GLN A 98 -13.12 3.70 -8.86
CA GLN A 98 -12.34 2.46 -8.91
C GLN A 98 -11.45 2.29 -7.68
N LEU A 99 -10.79 3.37 -7.23
CA LEU A 99 -9.99 3.38 -6.01
C LEU A 99 -10.84 3.01 -4.79
N SER A 100 -12.02 3.60 -4.63
CA SER A 100 -12.95 3.29 -3.54
C SER A 100 -13.38 1.83 -3.54
N ALA A 101 -13.70 1.26 -4.71
CA ALA A 101 -14.00 -0.17 -4.84
C ALA A 101 -12.78 -1.04 -4.44
N GLY A 102 -11.59 -0.67 -4.87
CA GLY A 102 -10.34 -1.33 -4.52
C GLY A 102 -10.06 -1.31 -3.01
N LEU A 103 -10.21 -0.15 -2.36
CA LEU A 103 -10.03 0.00 -0.91
C LEU A 103 -11.02 -0.87 -0.12
N ASN A 104 -12.29 -0.93 -0.56
CA ASN A 104 -13.29 -1.80 0.05
C ASN A 104 -12.92 -3.28 -0.07
N GLN A 105 -12.42 -3.71 -1.23
CA GLN A 105 -11.96 -5.09 -1.43
C GLN A 105 -10.78 -5.42 -0.51
N VAL A 106 -9.77 -4.54 -0.42
CA VAL A 106 -8.62 -4.76 0.47
C VAL A 106 -9.06 -4.80 1.93
N SER A 107 -10.02 -3.95 2.34
CA SER A 107 -10.60 -3.98 3.69
C SER A 107 -11.29 -5.31 4.00
N GLN A 108 -12.04 -5.86 3.04
CA GLN A 108 -12.67 -7.17 3.18
C GLN A 108 -11.63 -8.29 3.28
N ASN A 109 -10.61 -8.28 2.43
CA ASN A 109 -9.51 -9.24 2.48
C ASN A 109 -8.75 -9.16 3.82
N GLY A 110 -8.55 -7.95 4.36
CA GLY A 110 -7.94 -7.76 5.68
C GLY A 110 -8.76 -8.37 6.81
N ARG A 111 -10.09 -8.22 6.78
CA ARG A 111 -11.00 -8.86 7.74
C ARG A 111 -10.95 -10.38 7.67
N GLU A 112 -10.94 -10.94 6.46
CA GLU A 112 -10.78 -12.39 6.25
C GLU A 112 -9.43 -12.89 6.77
N MET A 113 -8.34 -12.18 6.46
CA MET A 113 -7.00 -12.51 6.95
C MET A 113 -6.92 -12.50 8.47
N ASN A 114 -7.57 -11.55 9.13
CA ASN A 114 -7.64 -11.52 10.59
C ASN A 114 -8.37 -12.76 11.15
N GLY A 115 -9.49 -13.15 10.52
CA GLY A 115 -10.22 -14.37 10.87
C GLY A 115 -9.39 -15.64 10.71
N LEU A 116 -8.65 -15.76 9.60
CA LEU A 116 -7.73 -16.88 9.35
C LEU A 116 -6.57 -16.90 10.35
N THR A 117 -6.03 -15.74 10.71
CA THR A 117 -4.96 -15.62 11.71
C THR A 117 -5.42 -16.07 13.09
N HIS A 118 -6.66 -15.73 13.49
CA HIS A 118 -7.25 -16.24 14.72
C HIS A 118 -7.40 -17.77 14.71
N GLN A 119 -7.91 -18.34 13.61
CA GLN A 119 -8.01 -19.81 13.49
C GLN A 119 -6.64 -20.49 13.54
N ALA A 120 -5.62 -19.89 12.92
CA ALA A 120 -4.25 -20.39 12.98
C ALA A 120 -3.66 -20.34 14.39
N LEU A 121 -3.92 -19.26 15.15
CA LEU A 121 -3.52 -19.14 16.55
C LEU A 121 -4.16 -20.23 17.42
N ASP A 122 -5.48 -20.46 17.26
CA ASP A 122 -6.19 -21.49 18.01
C ASP A 122 -5.67 -22.90 17.69
N ALA A 123 -5.46 -23.19 16.40
CA ALA A 123 -4.90 -24.47 15.96
C ALA A 123 -3.48 -24.69 16.50
N THR A 124 -2.65 -23.64 16.49
CA THR A 124 -1.27 -23.69 17.00
C THR A 124 -1.24 -23.85 18.52
N SER A 125 -2.12 -23.15 19.24
CA SER A 125 -2.28 -23.29 20.70
C SER A 125 -2.70 -24.70 21.09
N ASN A 126 -3.69 -25.27 20.40
CA ASN A 126 -4.11 -26.66 20.59
C ASN A 126 -2.96 -27.63 20.28
N GLY A 127 -2.26 -27.43 19.16
CA GLY A 127 -1.08 -28.21 18.79
C GLY A 127 0.00 -28.21 19.87
N SER A 128 0.36 -27.03 20.39
CA SER A 128 1.32 -26.87 21.50
C SER A 128 0.87 -27.62 22.76
N GLN A 129 -0.42 -27.52 23.12
CA GLN A 129 -0.96 -28.27 24.25
C GLN A 129 -0.86 -29.79 24.05
N LYS A 130 -1.18 -30.30 22.85
CA LYS A 130 -1.05 -31.73 22.53
C LYS A 130 0.39 -32.22 22.58
N VAL A 131 1.33 -31.42 22.09
CA VAL A 131 2.77 -31.71 22.17
C VAL A 131 3.23 -31.78 23.63
N SER A 132 2.79 -30.84 24.47
CA SER A 132 3.08 -30.87 25.91
C SER A 132 2.59 -32.18 26.58
N MET A 133 1.39 -32.64 26.23
CA MET A 133 0.89 -33.94 26.70
C MET A 133 1.75 -35.12 26.21
N VAL A 134 2.30 -35.07 24.99
CA VAL A 134 3.21 -36.10 24.48
C VAL A 134 4.53 -36.11 25.24
N VAL A 135 5.08 -34.93 25.58
CA VAL A 135 6.29 -34.82 26.42
C VAL A 135 6.06 -35.45 27.79
N GLU A 136 4.93 -35.13 28.43
CA GLU A 136 4.58 -35.73 29.72
C GLU A 136 4.47 -37.26 29.63
N GLN A 137 3.83 -37.78 28.58
CA GLN A 137 3.72 -39.22 28.35
C GLN A 137 5.09 -39.87 28.11
N MET A 138 5.99 -39.23 27.36
CA MET A 138 7.34 -39.74 27.12
C MET A 138 8.18 -39.78 28.40
N ASN A 139 8.05 -38.79 29.28
CA ASN A 139 8.69 -38.81 30.59
C ASN A 139 8.17 -39.98 31.46
N GLN A 140 6.86 -40.27 31.43
CA GLN A 140 6.30 -41.45 32.12
C GLN A 140 6.82 -42.77 31.55
N ILE A 141 6.97 -42.86 30.22
CA ILE A 141 7.57 -44.02 29.55
C ILE A 141 9.04 -44.18 29.96
N GLN A 142 9.81 -43.09 30.00
CA GLN A 142 11.20 -43.09 30.45
C GLN A 142 11.34 -43.61 31.88
N GLY A 143 10.46 -43.16 32.78
CA GLY A 143 10.39 -43.66 34.15
C GLY A 143 10.09 -45.16 34.20
N SER A 144 9.12 -45.62 33.40
CA SER A 144 8.75 -47.05 33.32
C SER A 144 9.87 -47.94 32.77
N VAL A 145 10.59 -47.48 31.74
CA VAL A 145 11.77 -48.17 31.17
C VAL A 145 12.89 -48.26 32.22
N THR A 146 13.15 -47.18 32.94
CA THR A 146 14.17 -47.12 33.99
C THR A 146 13.84 -48.08 35.14
N GLU A 147 12.59 -48.11 35.59
CA GLU A 147 12.14 -49.04 36.63
C GLU A 147 12.27 -50.50 36.18
N THR A 148 11.84 -50.80 34.94
CA THR A 148 11.92 -52.15 34.38
C THR A 148 13.37 -52.61 34.23
N SER A 149 14.26 -51.74 33.76
CA SER A 149 15.70 -51.98 33.68
C SER A 149 16.28 -52.34 35.06
N THR A 150 15.90 -51.59 36.10
CA THR A 150 16.33 -51.85 37.48
C THR A 150 15.85 -53.23 37.98
N ARG A 151 14.60 -53.60 37.69
CA ARG A 151 14.03 -54.90 38.07
C ARG A 151 14.73 -56.06 37.36
N ILE A 152 15.05 -55.92 36.07
CA ILE A 152 15.77 -56.93 35.30
C ILE A 152 17.21 -57.09 35.80
N LEU A 153 17.90 -55.98 36.11
CA LEU A 153 19.24 -56.03 36.71
C LEU A 153 19.23 -56.78 38.04
N LYS A 154 18.21 -56.55 38.88
CA LYS A 154 18.04 -57.31 40.13
C LYS A 154 17.81 -58.80 39.87
N LEU A 155 17.01 -59.16 38.86
CA LEU A 155 16.81 -60.54 38.46
C LEU A 155 18.13 -61.20 38.00
N GLY A 156 18.93 -60.50 37.18
CA GLY A 156 20.24 -60.98 36.76
C GLY A 156 21.20 -61.22 37.93
N ASN A 157 21.16 -60.37 38.96
CA ASN A 157 21.95 -60.58 40.18
C ASN A 157 21.45 -61.79 41.00
N LEU A 158 20.13 -61.95 41.16
CA LEU A 158 19.54 -63.13 41.81
C LEU A 158 19.91 -64.42 41.08
N SER A 159 19.90 -64.42 39.74
CA SER A 159 20.33 -65.57 38.94
C SER A 159 21.81 -65.90 39.15
N LYS A 160 22.69 -64.92 39.39
CA LYS A 160 24.10 -65.17 39.75
C LYS A 160 24.25 -65.79 41.14
N GLU A 161 23.46 -65.34 42.12
CA GLU A 161 23.43 -65.95 43.45
C GLU A 161 22.96 -67.40 43.37
N ILE A 162 21.91 -67.70 42.59
CA ILE A 162 21.43 -69.07 42.39
C ILE A 162 22.51 -69.94 41.72
N SER A 163 23.23 -69.43 40.71
CA SER A 163 24.37 -70.17 40.12
C SER A 163 25.42 -70.55 41.18
N SER A 164 25.75 -69.64 42.09
CA SER A 164 26.73 -69.90 43.16
C SER A 164 26.24 -70.98 44.14
N ILE A 165 24.94 -70.99 44.43
CA ILE A 165 24.31 -72.02 45.27
C ILE A 165 24.33 -73.38 44.56
N LEU A 166 24.09 -73.42 43.25
CA LEU A 166 24.11 -74.66 42.46
C LEU A 166 25.52 -75.26 42.36
N GLU A 167 26.56 -74.43 42.26
CA GLU A 167 27.95 -74.90 42.36
C GLU A 167 28.23 -75.56 43.71
N LEU A 168 27.74 -74.97 44.80
CA LEU A 168 27.85 -75.55 46.14
C LEU A 168 27.08 -76.88 46.25
N ILE A 169 25.85 -76.95 45.75
CA ILE A 169 25.03 -78.18 45.76
C ILE A 169 25.72 -79.29 44.95
N THR A 170 26.30 -78.95 43.80
CA THR A 170 27.04 -79.89 42.95
C THR A 170 28.24 -80.43 43.72
N SER A 171 29.02 -79.56 44.37
CA SER A 171 30.16 -79.94 45.23
C SER A 171 29.74 -80.83 46.40
N ILE A 172 28.65 -80.51 47.09
CA ILE A 172 28.08 -81.34 48.17
C ILE A 172 27.62 -82.69 47.64
N SER A 173 26.98 -82.74 46.48
CA SER A 173 26.52 -83.97 45.85
C SER A 173 27.71 -84.86 45.47
N ASP A 174 28.78 -84.30 44.92
CA ASP A 174 30.01 -85.02 44.61
C ASP A 174 30.70 -85.56 45.88
N GLN A 175 30.78 -84.75 46.94
CA GLN A 175 31.29 -85.21 48.24
C GLN A 175 30.44 -86.33 48.84
N THR A 176 29.10 -86.20 48.76
CA THR A 176 28.16 -87.20 49.28
C THR A 176 28.27 -88.51 48.49
N ASN A 177 28.39 -88.43 47.16
CA ASN A 177 28.62 -89.57 46.30
C ASN A 177 29.94 -90.28 46.64
N LEU A 178 31.00 -89.54 46.93
CA LEU A 178 32.30 -90.07 47.30
C LEU A 178 32.30 -90.70 48.71
N LEU A 179 31.59 -90.09 49.67
CA LEU A 179 31.35 -90.65 51.00
C LEU A 179 30.53 -91.95 50.93
N ALA A 180 29.46 -91.95 50.13
CA ALA A 180 28.62 -93.12 49.92
C ALA A 180 29.38 -94.26 49.24
N LEU A 181 30.24 -93.95 48.26
CA LEU A 181 31.13 -94.93 47.64
C LEU A 181 32.11 -95.53 48.65
N ASN A 182 32.74 -94.71 49.49
CA ASN A 182 33.63 -95.20 50.55
C ASN A 182 32.89 -96.09 51.56
N ALA A 183 31.66 -95.71 51.94
CA ALA A 183 30.81 -96.51 52.82
C ALA A 183 30.40 -97.84 52.17
N ALA A 184 30.08 -97.85 50.87
CA ALA A 184 29.77 -99.07 50.12
C ALA A 184 30.98 -100.02 50.03
N ILE A 185 32.18 -99.47 49.83
CA ILE A 185 33.45 -100.23 49.83
C ILE A 185 33.68 -100.87 51.21
N GLU A 186 33.56 -100.11 52.30
CA GLU A 186 33.81 -100.64 53.64
C GLU A 186 32.72 -101.63 54.09
N ALA A 187 31.47 -101.42 53.66
CA ALA A 187 30.38 -102.37 53.86
C ALA A 187 30.61 -103.69 53.11
N ALA A 188 31.12 -103.65 51.88
CA ALA A 188 31.54 -104.85 51.14
C ALA A 188 32.71 -105.57 51.83
N ARG A 189 33.61 -104.81 52.48
CA ARG A 189 34.75 -105.33 53.24
C ARG A 189 34.34 -106.07 54.52
N ALA A 190 33.23 -105.68 55.15
CA ALA A 190 32.67 -106.32 56.34
C ALA A 190 31.89 -107.62 56.07
N GLY A 191 31.78 -108.06 54.80
CA GLY A 191 31.17 -109.35 54.42
C GLY A 191 29.68 -109.46 54.77
N GLU A 192 29.25 -110.59 55.34
CA GLU A 192 27.84 -110.86 55.69
C GLU A 192 27.26 -109.82 56.68
N HIS A 193 28.08 -109.25 57.57
CA HIS A 193 27.65 -108.25 58.56
C HIS A 193 27.43 -106.84 57.97
N GLY A 194 27.96 -106.57 56.77
CA GLY A 194 27.87 -105.27 56.10
C GLY A 194 26.74 -105.14 55.06
N LYS A 195 26.01 -106.23 54.75
CA LYS A 195 25.00 -106.25 53.68
C LYS A 195 23.92 -105.16 53.81
N GLY A 196 23.41 -104.92 55.02
CA GLY A 196 22.42 -103.87 55.25
C GLY A 196 22.96 -102.46 55.04
N PHE A 197 24.21 -102.22 55.45
CA PHE A 197 24.91 -100.94 55.23
C PHE A 197 25.25 -100.70 53.76
N ALA A 198 25.60 -101.75 53.01
CA ALA A 198 25.91 -101.65 51.58
C ALA A 198 24.69 -101.18 50.77
N VAL A 199 23.48 -101.66 51.11
CA VAL A 199 22.23 -101.22 50.45
C VAL A 199 21.96 -99.74 50.72
N VAL A 200 22.11 -99.28 51.97
CA VAL A 200 21.93 -97.87 52.32
C VAL A 200 22.97 -96.99 51.62
N ALA A 201 24.24 -97.42 51.60
CA ALA A 201 25.30 -96.67 50.93
C ALA A 201 25.06 -96.53 49.42
N ASP A 202 24.61 -97.59 48.74
CA ASP A 202 24.32 -97.52 47.30
C ASP A 202 23.06 -96.69 46.99
N GLU A 203 22.08 -96.65 47.90
CA GLU A 203 20.91 -95.76 47.79
C GLU A 203 21.29 -94.28 47.99
N VAL A 204 22.14 -93.97 48.98
CA VAL A 204 22.69 -92.62 49.18
C VAL A 204 23.53 -92.19 47.96
N ARG A 205 24.30 -93.11 47.37
CA ARG A 205 25.08 -92.86 46.16
C ARG A 205 24.17 -92.48 44.98
N LYS A 206 23.09 -93.22 44.76
CA LYS A 206 22.10 -92.90 43.72
C LYS A 206 21.43 -91.53 43.96
N LEU A 207 21.02 -91.23 45.19
CA LEU A 207 20.44 -89.94 45.55
C LEU A 207 21.41 -88.77 45.32
N ALA A 208 22.70 -88.98 45.61
CA ALA A 208 23.74 -87.97 45.34
C ALA A 208 23.94 -87.75 43.83
N GLU A 209 23.92 -88.81 43.02
CA GLU A 209 24.04 -88.72 41.56
C GLU A 209 22.80 -88.09 40.91
N GLU A 210 21.59 -88.38 41.41
CA GLU A 210 20.35 -87.67 41.02
C GLU A 210 20.36 -86.20 41.43
N SER A 211 20.87 -85.87 42.61
CA SER A 211 21.02 -84.48 43.08
C SER A 211 21.98 -83.69 42.19
N ARG A 212 23.13 -84.29 41.83
CA ARG A 212 24.08 -83.70 40.87
C ARG A 212 23.42 -83.44 39.52
N ARG A 213 22.74 -84.44 38.95
CA ARG A 213 22.07 -84.31 37.65
C ARG A 213 20.98 -83.23 37.68
N SER A 214 20.23 -83.13 38.77
CA SER A 214 19.23 -82.08 38.97
C SER A 214 19.88 -80.70 39.06
N ALA A 215 20.99 -80.56 39.79
CA ALA A 215 21.76 -79.32 39.89
C ALA A 215 22.32 -78.88 38.53
N GLU A 216 22.82 -79.80 37.69
CA GLU A 216 23.25 -79.52 36.32
C GLU A 216 22.10 -79.01 35.43
N GLN A 217 20.92 -79.64 35.52
CA GLN A 217 19.73 -79.19 34.78
C GLN A 217 19.30 -77.79 35.19
N ILE A 218 19.27 -77.49 36.49
CA ILE A 218 18.95 -76.15 36.99
C ILE A 218 20.04 -75.15 36.57
N THR A 219 21.31 -75.54 36.57
CA THR A 219 22.42 -74.69 36.11
C THR A 219 22.22 -74.26 34.66
N LYS A 220 21.80 -75.18 33.78
CA LYS A 220 21.47 -74.86 32.40
C LYS A 220 20.32 -73.85 32.30
N MET A 221 19.22 -74.06 33.03
CA MET A 221 18.08 -73.13 33.07
C MET A 221 18.50 -71.73 33.58
N ILE A 222 19.33 -71.67 34.62
CA ILE A 222 19.82 -70.40 35.16
C ILE A 222 20.73 -69.69 34.16
N SER A 223 21.57 -70.42 33.42
CA SER A 223 22.38 -69.85 32.34
C SER A 223 21.52 -69.24 31.23
N GLU A 224 20.43 -69.91 30.85
CA GLU A 224 19.46 -69.37 29.88
C GLU A 224 18.79 -68.10 30.43
N ILE A 225 18.36 -68.09 31.70
CA ILE A 225 17.79 -66.89 32.34
C ILE A 225 18.81 -65.74 32.38
N GLN A 226 20.08 -66.00 32.67
CA GLN A 226 21.14 -64.98 32.65
C GLN A 226 21.34 -64.39 31.25
N GLN A 227 21.29 -65.23 30.21
CA GLN A 227 21.38 -64.78 28.83
C GLN A 227 20.19 -63.89 28.44
N GLU A 228 18.97 -64.35 28.72
CA GLU A 228 17.73 -63.61 28.43
C GLU A 228 17.67 -62.29 29.21
N THR A 229 18.07 -62.27 30.48
CA THR A 229 18.15 -61.03 31.26
C THR A 229 19.20 -60.07 30.69
N GLY A 230 20.35 -60.55 30.22
CA GLY A 230 21.35 -59.72 29.54
C GLY A 230 20.82 -59.08 28.25
N GLN A 231 20.09 -59.84 27.44
CA GLN A 231 19.43 -59.32 26.24
C GLN A 231 18.35 -58.29 26.58
N ALA A 232 17.56 -58.54 27.64
CA ALA A 232 16.54 -57.61 28.10
C ALA A 232 17.13 -56.30 28.62
N VAL A 233 18.27 -56.31 29.34
CA VAL A 233 18.99 -55.09 29.76
C VAL A 233 19.44 -54.28 28.55
N THR A 234 20.01 -54.94 27.54
CA THR A 234 20.45 -54.27 26.30
C THR A 234 19.27 -53.61 25.58
N SER A 235 18.16 -54.34 25.46
CA SER A 235 16.92 -53.83 24.84
C SER A 235 16.33 -52.65 25.61
N MET A 236 16.40 -52.65 26.95
CA MET A 236 15.95 -51.54 27.78
C MET A 236 16.83 -50.30 27.60
N LYS A 237 18.15 -50.47 27.44
CA LYS A 237 19.08 -49.37 27.17
C LYS A 237 18.78 -48.72 25.81
N ASP A 238 18.56 -49.53 24.78
CA ASP A 238 18.15 -49.04 23.45
C ASP A 238 16.79 -48.33 23.52
N GLY A 239 15.86 -48.87 24.30
CA GLY A 239 14.56 -48.26 24.57
C GLY A 239 14.69 -46.88 25.23
N GLN A 240 15.58 -46.74 26.22
CA GLN A 240 15.86 -45.47 26.88
C GLN A 240 16.39 -44.42 25.89
N GLU A 241 17.35 -44.78 25.05
CA GLU A 241 17.91 -43.86 24.04
C GLU A 241 16.84 -43.42 23.02
N ARG A 242 15.94 -44.32 22.62
CA ARG A 242 14.83 -43.99 21.71
C ARG A 242 13.84 -43.02 22.35
N VAL A 243 13.51 -43.20 23.63
CA VAL A 243 12.62 -42.31 24.37
C VAL A 243 13.26 -40.92 24.52
N GLU A 244 14.54 -40.86 24.84
CA GLU A 244 15.28 -39.61 24.96
C GLU A 244 15.31 -38.82 23.65
N LYS A 245 15.58 -39.49 22.51
CA LYS A 245 15.43 -38.87 21.18
C LYS A 245 13.99 -38.44 20.89
N GLY A 246 12.99 -39.21 21.33
CA GLY A 246 11.58 -38.85 21.21
C GLY A 246 11.23 -37.56 21.95
N ILE A 247 11.75 -37.37 23.17
CA ILE A 247 11.61 -36.14 23.95
C ILE A 247 12.24 -34.97 23.19
N GLN A 248 13.48 -35.14 22.70
CA GLN A 248 14.19 -34.11 21.91
C GLN A 248 13.36 -33.65 20.70
N TYR A 249 12.89 -34.58 19.86
CA TYR A 249 12.08 -34.23 18.68
C TYR A 249 10.76 -33.55 19.05
N THR A 250 10.16 -33.94 20.17
CA THR A 250 8.90 -33.34 20.64
C THR A 250 9.15 -31.90 21.12
N GLN A 251 10.31 -31.64 21.73
CA GLN A 251 10.71 -30.29 22.11
C GLN A 251 10.94 -29.39 20.88
N ASP A 252 11.62 -29.90 19.86
CA ASP A 252 11.83 -29.16 18.60
C ASP A 252 10.49 -28.76 17.94
N VAL A 253 9.49 -29.65 17.98
CA VAL A 253 8.14 -29.36 17.49
C VAL A 253 7.42 -28.32 18.38
N SER A 254 7.61 -28.38 19.69
CA SER A 254 7.07 -27.36 20.62
C SER A 254 7.61 -25.97 20.28
N ASP A 255 8.92 -25.86 20.07
CA ASP A 255 9.58 -24.58 19.75
C ASP A 255 9.12 -24.04 18.38
N ALA A 256 8.87 -24.94 17.42
CA ALA A 256 8.27 -24.56 16.14
C ALA A 256 6.86 -23.97 16.29
N PHE A 257 6.01 -24.52 17.16
CA PHE A 257 4.69 -23.97 17.43
C PHE A 257 4.75 -22.60 18.12
N VAL A 258 5.69 -22.38 19.03
CA VAL A 258 5.92 -21.04 19.63
C VAL A 258 6.31 -20.03 18.54
N SER A 259 7.22 -20.41 17.64
CA SER A 259 7.63 -19.55 16.52
C SER A 259 6.45 -19.21 15.59
N ILE A 260 5.56 -20.17 15.32
CA ILE A 260 4.34 -19.94 14.52
C ILE A 260 3.38 -18.98 15.23
N GLN A 261 3.23 -19.06 16.56
CA GLN A 261 2.43 -18.10 17.33
C GLN A 261 2.96 -16.67 17.20
N GLU A 262 4.27 -16.48 17.31
CA GLU A 262 4.89 -15.16 17.14
C GLU A 262 4.70 -14.60 15.73
N LEU A 263 4.86 -15.44 14.70
CA LEU A 263 4.61 -15.06 13.31
C LEU A 263 3.14 -14.64 13.09
N ASN A 264 2.19 -15.40 13.63
CA ASN A 264 0.77 -15.05 13.54
C ASN A 264 0.44 -13.74 14.26
N ALA A 265 1.04 -13.47 15.42
CA ALA A 265 0.88 -12.19 16.11
C ALA A 265 1.38 -11.02 15.26
N ARG A 266 2.51 -11.18 14.57
CA ARG A 266 3.03 -10.17 13.63
C ARG A 266 2.12 -9.97 12.42
N VAL A 267 1.55 -11.04 11.87
CA VAL A 267 0.57 -10.95 10.78
C VAL A 267 -0.66 -10.17 11.25
N SER A 268 -1.21 -10.46 12.43
CA SER A 268 -2.34 -9.73 13.00
C SER A 268 -2.05 -8.22 13.15
N SER A 269 -0.86 -7.86 13.66
CA SER A 269 -0.42 -6.45 13.74
C SER A 269 -0.38 -5.79 12.36
N THR A 270 0.19 -6.48 11.37
CA THR A 270 0.31 -5.97 10.00
C THR A 270 -1.07 -5.75 9.36
N VAL A 271 -2.01 -6.66 9.61
CA VAL A 271 -3.41 -6.50 9.15
C VAL A 271 -4.07 -5.27 9.77
N SER A 272 -3.80 -4.99 11.06
CA SER A 272 -4.28 -3.77 11.72
C SER A 272 -3.68 -2.51 11.11
N GLU A 273 -2.39 -2.49 10.82
CA GLU A 273 -1.72 -1.35 10.16
C GLU A 273 -2.29 -1.10 8.76
N VAL A 274 -2.54 -2.17 7.99
CA VAL A 274 -3.21 -2.09 6.68
C VAL A 274 -4.61 -1.51 6.81
N ALA A 275 -5.39 -1.90 7.83
CA ALA A 275 -6.72 -1.34 8.07
C ALA A 275 -6.66 0.18 8.31
N THR A 276 -5.70 0.65 9.13
CA THR A 276 -5.49 2.09 9.35
C THR A 276 -5.06 2.81 8.07
N ALA A 277 -4.19 2.22 7.25
CA ALA A 277 -3.79 2.80 5.97
C ALA A 277 -4.98 2.93 5.00
N ILE A 278 -5.90 1.97 5.00
CA ILE A 278 -7.13 2.03 4.21
C ILE A 278 -8.02 3.18 4.67
N GLU A 279 -8.23 3.37 5.97
CA GLU A 279 -9.00 4.50 6.49
C GLU A 279 -8.40 5.85 6.07
N GLN A 280 -7.07 5.98 6.14
CA GLN A 280 -6.38 7.19 5.67
C GLN A 280 -6.57 7.41 4.17
N MET A 281 -6.43 6.36 3.35
CA MET A 281 -6.64 6.45 1.91
C MET A 281 -8.08 6.82 1.54
N THR A 282 -9.08 6.31 2.27
CA THR A 282 -10.48 6.70 2.09
C THR A 282 -10.68 8.19 2.34
N ASN A 283 -10.14 8.72 3.45
CA ASN A 283 -10.23 10.15 3.75
C ASN A 283 -9.57 11.03 2.67
N VAL A 284 -8.40 10.61 2.18
CA VAL A 284 -7.71 11.31 1.09
C VAL A 284 -8.53 11.24 -0.20
N SER A 285 -9.12 10.09 -0.52
CA SER A 285 -10.00 9.92 -1.68
C SER A 285 -11.20 10.86 -1.63
N ASP A 286 -11.83 11.00 -0.46
CA ASP A 286 -12.97 11.91 -0.26
C ASP A 286 -12.55 13.38 -0.43
N GLN A 287 -11.38 13.75 0.07
CA GLN A 287 -10.83 15.10 -0.11
C GLN A 287 -10.56 15.40 -1.59
N VAL A 288 -9.97 14.46 -2.32
CA VAL A 288 -9.73 14.60 -3.76
C VAL A 288 -11.05 14.73 -4.52
N LEU A 289 -12.06 13.94 -4.16
CA LEU A 289 -13.39 14.02 -4.77
C LEU A 289 -14.02 15.42 -4.61
N SER A 290 -13.88 15.99 -3.41
CA SER A 290 -14.34 17.36 -3.12
C SER A 290 -13.61 18.39 -3.99
N SER A 291 -12.27 18.32 -4.05
CA SER A 291 -11.47 19.24 -4.87
C SER A 291 -11.75 19.12 -6.36
N VAL A 292 -11.99 17.91 -6.87
CA VAL A 292 -12.34 17.69 -8.29
C VAL A 292 -13.72 18.27 -8.60
N THR A 293 -14.66 18.17 -7.66
CA THR A 293 -15.99 18.79 -7.80
C THR A 293 -15.87 20.31 -7.87
N GLU A 294 -15.06 20.93 -7.00
CA GLU A 294 -14.78 22.37 -7.03
C GLU A 294 -14.14 22.80 -8.36
N VAL A 295 -13.13 22.05 -8.84
CA VAL A 295 -12.48 22.30 -10.14
C VAL A 295 -13.48 22.20 -11.30
N SER A 296 -14.38 21.22 -11.27
CA SER A 296 -15.45 21.08 -12.26
C SER A 296 -16.38 22.31 -12.27
N GLU A 297 -16.78 22.82 -11.10
CA GLU A 297 -17.61 24.02 -11.03
C GLU A 297 -16.88 25.27 -11.54
N ILE A 298 -15.62 25.45 -11.19
CA ILE A 298 -14.78 26.55 -11.70
C ILE A 298 -14.65 26.46 -13.23
N ALA A 299 -14.46 25.25 -13.78
CA ALA A 299 -14.38 25.06 -15.23
C ALA A 299 -15.70 25.42 -15.93
N LYS A 300 -16.86 25.04 -15.37
CA LYS A 300 -18.18 25.45 -15.90
C LYS A 300 -18.33 26.97 -15.87
N GLU A 301 -17.93 27.61 -14.78
CA GLU A 301 -18.01 29.06 -14.67
C GLU A 301 -17.07 29.77 -15.64
N SER A 302 -15.85 29.24 -15.83
CA SER A 302 -14.89 29.77 -16.80
C SER A 302 -15.37 29.63 -18.25
N ALA A 303 -16.04 28.52 -18.58
CA ALA A 303 -16.67 28.35 -19.90
C ALA A 303 -17.78 29.40 -20.11
N ARG A 304 -18.67 29.59 -19.13
CA ARG A 304 -19.72 30.62 -19.18
C ARG A 304 -19.14 32.03 -19.35
N PHE A 305 -18.12 32.40 -18.56
CA PHE A 305 -17.50 33.71 -18.70
C PHE A 305 -16.80 33.91 -20.05
N SER A 306 -16.26 32.84 -20.64
CA SER A 306 -15.66 32.90 -21.97
C SER A 306 -16.71 33.14 -23.05
N GLU A 307 -17.90 32.52 -22.93
CA GLU A 307 -19.04 32.78 -23.81
C GLU A 307 -19.55 34.23 -23.67
N GLU A 308 -19.75 34.70 -22.44
CA GLU A 308 -20.16 36.09 -22.16
C GLU A 308 -19.15 37.10 -22.69
N SER A 309 -17.84 36.84 -22.50
CA SER A 309 -16.77 37.68 -23.02
C SER A 309 -16.74 37.70 -24.54
N SER A 310 -17.04 36.58 -25.20
CA SER A 310 -17.10 36.51 -26.67
C SER A 310 -18.26 37.34 -27.20
N ALA A 311 -19.44 37.22 -26.59
CA ALA A 311 -20.62 38.01 -26.97
C ALA A 311 -20.39 39.53 -26.79
N ALA A 312 -19.84 39.94 -25.63
CA ALA A 312 -19.52 41.35 -25.39
C ALA A 312 -18.48 41.90 -26.39
N ASN A 313 -17.56 41.04 -26.82
CA ASN A 313 -16.52 41.41 -27.77
C ASN A 313 -17.06 41.54 -29.21
N GLU A 314 -18.03 40.71 -29.61
CA GLU A 314 -18.77 40.88 -30.87
C GLU A 314 -19.51 42.24 -30.92
N GLU A 315 -20.17 42.63 -29.82
CA GLU A 315 -20.82 43.95 -29.71
C GLU A 315 -19.80 45.09 -29.78
N GLN A 316 -18.63 44.93 -29.15
CA GLN A 316 -17.56 45.91 -29.19
C GLN A 316 -16.99 46.08 -30.61
N LEU A 317 -16.79 44.98 -31.35
CA LEU A 317 -16.34 45.02 -32.74
C LEU A 317 -17.34 45.78 -33.62
N ALA A 318 -18.64 45.48 -33.50
CA ALA A 318 -19.69 46.20 -34.23
C ALA A 318 -19.69 47.71 -33.90
N THR A 319 -19.52 48.06 -32.63
CA THR A 319 -19.43 49.46 -32.19
C THR A 319 -18.21 50.16 -32.80
N MET A 320 -17.06 49.48 -32.89
CA MET A 320 -15.85 50.06 -33.51
C MET A 320 -16.00 50.24 -35.02
N GLU A 321 -16.71 49.35 -35.72
CA GLU A 321 -17.05 49.56 -37.13
C GLU A 321 -17.88 50.84 -37.33
N GLU A 322 -18.87 51.09 -36.47
CA GLU A 322 -19.67 52.32 -36.50
C GLU A 322 -18.84 53.57 -36.20
N VAL A 323 -17.93 53.50 -35.22
CA VAL A 323 -17.01 54.61 -34.88
C VAL A 323 -16.08 54.90 -36.05
N THR A 324 -15.52 53.88 -36.68
CA THR A 324 -14.65 54.03 -37.86
C THR A 324 -15.41 54.67 -39.03
N ALA A 325 -16.64 54.21 -39.30
CA ALA A 325 -17.48 54.79 -40.34
C ALA A 325 -17.86 56.26 -40.05
N SER A 326 -18.13 56.58 -38.78
CA SER A 326 -18.43 57.95 -38.32
C SER A 326 -17.20 58.86 -38.45
N ALA A 327 -16.03 58.39 -38.05
CA ALA A 327 -14.75 59.09 -38.20
C ALA A 327 -14.46 59.39 -39.68
N GLY A 328 -14.63 58.42 -40.57
CA GLY A 328 -14.49 58.60 -42.01
C GLY A 328 -15.46 59.65 -42.58
N SER A 329 -16.71 59.66 -42.09
CA SER A 329 -17.71 60.66 -42.47
C SER A 329 -17.35 62.07 -42.00
N LEU A 330 -16.84 62.22 -40.77
CA LEU A 330 -16.37 63.50 -40.23
C LEU A 330 -15.15 64.03 -40.99
N ALA A 331 -14.20 63.15 -41.33
CA ALA A 331 -13.04 63.49 -42.15
C ALA A 331 -13.46 63.98 -43.54
N HIS A 332 -14.42 63.31 -44.18
CA HIS A 332 -14.96 63.72 -45.48
C HIS A 332 -15.67 65.09 -45.40
N LEU A 333 -16.48 65.31 -44.36
CA LEU A 333 -17.14 66.59 -44.14
C LEU A 333 -16.12 67.72 -43.91
N ALA A 334 -15.06 67.45 -43.15
CA ALA A 334 -13.98 68.40 -42.94
C ALA A 334 -13.24 68.72 -44.25
N GLU A 335 -12.97 67.72 -45.09
CA GLU A 335 -12.37 67.93 -46.41
C GLU A 335 -13.27 68.79 -47.32
N GLU A 336 -14.59 68.54 -47.32
CA GLU A 336 -15.55 69.32 -48.09
C GLU A 336 -15.65 70.78 -47.60
N LEU A 337 -15.68 70.98 -46.29
CA LEU A 337 -15.63 72.32 -45.68
C LEU A 337 -14.35 73.05 -46.07
N ASN A 338 -13.20 72.38 -45.99
CA ASN A 338 -11.91 72.97 -46.37
C ASN A 338 -11.87 73.33 -47.87
N ARG A 339 -12.39 72.45 -48.73
CA ARG A 339 -12.54 72.73 -50.16
C ARG A 339 -13.45 73.92 -50.43
N ASN A 340 -14.55 74.07 -49.68
CA ASN A 340 -15.43 75.22 -49.81
C ASN A 340 -14.79 76.51 -49.29
N LEU A 341 -14.03 76.45 -48.19
CA LEU A 341 -13.26 77.58 -47.67
C LEU A 341 -12.17 78.04 -48.64
N SER A 342 -11.51 77.11 -49.35
CA SER A 342 -10.46 77.43 -50.33
C SER A 342 -10.93 78.30 -51.51
N LYS A 343 -12.24 78.37 -51.74
CA LYS A 343 -12.85 79.30 -52.72
C LYS A 343 -12.79 80.76 -52.27
N PHE A 344 -12.57 81.01 -50.98
CA PHE A 344 -12.44 82.34 -50.40
C PHE A 344 -10.98 82.64 -50.08
N ARG A 345 -10.47 83.76 -50.60
CA ARG A 345 -9.12 84.22 -50.32
C ARG A 345 -9.15 85.21 -49.17
N ILE A 346 -8.76 84.77 -47.97
CA ILE A 346 -8.83 85.54 -46.72
C ILE A 346 -7.52 86.32 -46.48
N LYS A 347 -6.41 85.82 -47.05
CA LYS A 347 -5.05 86.37 -47.00
C LYS A 347 -4.47 86.58 -48.40
#